data_AF-A0A935GU14-F1
#
_entry.id   AF-A0A935GU14-F1
#
_cell.length_a   1.000
_cell.length_b   1.000
_cell.length_c   1.000
_cell.angle_alpha   90.00
_cell.angle_beta   90.00
_cell.angle_gamma   90.00
#
_symmetry.space_group_name_H-M   'P 1'
#
loop_
_entity.id
_entity.type
_entity.pdbx_description
1 polymer ?
#
loop_
_entity_poly.entity_id
_entity_poly.type
_entity_poly.pdbx_seq_one_letter_code
_entity_poly.pdbx_strand_id
1 'polypeptide(L)'
;MQTVWLIDISIGLGSGKILSVLALNLRHHEQNEYAPGLADVQCVATAVEESWNGETIAEFLRKVFAKVGFFPLLSSKTAEPILKRPSAC
;
A
#
# COMPACT_ATOMS: atom_id res chain seq x y z
N MET A 1 8.05 3.26 -14.68
CA MET A 1 8.26 3.99 -13.41
C MET A 1 8.19 2.98 -12.28
N GLN A 2 9.14 3.00 -11.34
CA GLN A 2 9.13 2.09 -10.19
C GLN A 2 8.44 2.79 -9.02
N THR A 3 7.38 2.17 -8.51
CA THR A 3 6.51 2.76 -7.49
C THR A 3 6.26 1.72 -6.41
N VAL A 4 6.27 2.14 -5.16
CA VAL A 4 5.79 1.33 -4.03
C VAL A 4 4.39 1.79 -3.66
N TRP A 5 3.51 0.82 -3.36
CA TRP A 5 2.17 1.10 -2.88
C TRP A 5 2.13 1.00 -1.37
N LEU A 6 1.64 2.06 -0.73
CA LEU A 6 1.44 2.18 0.70
C LEU A 6 -0.05 2.03 0.98
N ILE A 7 -0.38 1.19 1.96
CA ILE A 7 -1.74 1.03 2.44
C ILE A 7 -1.84 1.78 3.76
N ASP A 8 -2.67 2.82 3.80
CA ASP A 8 -2.98 3.57 5.00
C ASP A 8 -4.41 3.26 5.46
N ILE A 9 -4.56 2.91 6.74
CA ILE A 9 -5.87 2.65 7.35
C ILE A 9 -6.06 3.67 8.46
N SER A 10 -7.00 4.59 8.24
CA SER A 10 -7.40 5.57 9.24
C SER A 10 -8.73 5.19 9.89
N ILE A 11 -8.86 5.52 11.18
CA ILE A 11 -10.08 5.36 11.94
C ILE A 11 -10.86 6.67 11.82
N GLY A 12 -12.00 6.64 11.12
CA GLY A 12 -12.91 7.79 11.08
C GLY A 12 -13.67 7.94 12.41
N LEU A 13 -13.82 9.18 12.88
CA LEU A 13 -14.71 9.51 13.99
C LEU A 13 -16.17 9.35 13.55
N GLY A 14 -16.80 8.22 13.91
CA GLY A 14 -18.25 8.03 13.71
C GLY A 14 -18.70 6.58 13.53
N SER A 15 -18.04 5.81 12.64
CA SER A 15 -18.32 4.36 12.43
C SER A 15 -17.55 3.74 11.26
N GLY A 16 -16.95 4.54 10.36
CA GLY A 16 -16.24 4.05 9.18
C GLY A 16 -14.72 4.11 9.31
N LYS A 17 -14.03 3.06 8.85
CA LYS A 17 -12.59 3.02 8.65
C LYS A 17 -12.28 3.32 7.18
N ILE A 18 -11.35 4.24 6.95
CA ILE A 18 -10.92 4.63 5.61
C ILE A 18 -9.67 3.82 5.26
N LEU A 19 -9.68 3.18 4.10
CA LEU A 19 -8.53 2.53 3.50
C LEU A 19 -8.11 3.34 2.28
N SER A 20 -6.87 3.82 2.27
CA SER A 20 -6.27 4.51 1.12
C SER A 20 -5.07 3.75 0.60
N VAL A 21 -4.97 3.66 -0.73
CA VAL A 21 -3.83 3.11 -1.45
C VAL A 21 -3.09 4.27 -2.09
N LEU A 22 -1.86 4.50 -1.63
CA LEU A 22 -1.01 5.60 -2.07
C LEU A 22 0.16 5.04 -2.86
N ALA A 23 0.52 5.69 -3.96
CA ALA A 23 1.65 5.34 -4.80
C ALA A 23 2.77 6.35 -4.57
N LEU A 24 3.93 5.87 -4.10
CA LEU A 24 5.15 6.66 -3.98
C LEU A 24 6.17 6.24 -5.04
N ASN A 25 6.72 7.22 -5.76
CA ASN A 25 7.84 6.98 -6.66
C ASN A 25 9.10 6.59 -5.87
N LEU A 26 9.66 5.42 -6.14
CA LEU A 26 10.84 4.91 -5.42
C LEU A 26 12.10 5.76 -5.66
N ARG A 27 12.15 6.48 -6.77
CA ARG A 27 13.24 7.41 -7.10
C ARG A 27 13.09 8.78 -6.44
N HIS A 28 12.11 8.98 -5.56
CA HIS A 28 11.92 10.26 -4.88
C HIS A 28 13.22 10.73 -4.20
N HIS A 29 13.96 9.81 -3.56
CA HIS A 29 15.23 10.10 -2.88
C HIS A 29 16.38 10.51 -3.83
N GLU A 30 16.32 10.12 -5.11
CA GLU A 30 17.31 10.52 -6.12
C GLU A 30 16.99 11.92 -6.68
N GLN A 31 15.72 12.32 -6.60
CA GLN A 31 15.18 13.50 -7.27
C GLN A 31 14.95 14.67 -6.31
N ASN A 32 14.87 14.40 -5.01
CA ASN A 32 14.51 15.38 -3.98
C ASN A 32 15.41 15.20 -2.76
N GLU A 33 15.82 16.32 -2.16
CA GLU A 33 16.66 16.36 -0.95
C GLU A 33 15.84 16.29 0.35
N TYR A 34 14.55 15.97 0.27
CA TYR A 34 13.65 15.89 1.42
C TYR A 34 12.92 14.54 1.47
N ALA A 35 12.38 14.21 2.65
CA ALA A 35 11.59 13.00 2.83
C ALA A 35 10.22 13.14 2.14
N PRO A 36 9.67 12.08 1.53
CA PRO A 36 8.37 12.14 0.88
C PRO A 36 7.27 12.64 1.82
N GLY A 37 6.57 13.69 1.41
CA GLY A 37 5.35 14.17 2.04
C GLY A 37 4.09 13.66 1.35
N LEU A 38 2.93 14.05 1.87
CA LEU A 38 1.64 13.70 1.27
C LEU A 38 1.45 14.30 -0.13
N ALA A 39 2.12 15.43 -0.42
CA ALA A 39 2.10 16.05 -1.76
C ALA A 39 2.88 15.24 -2.81
N ASP A 40 3.78 14.35 -2.38
CA ASP A 40 4.66 13.56 -3.25
C ASP A 40 4.12 12.18 -3.58
N VAL A 41 2.95 11.83 -3.03
CA VAL A 41 2.27 10.56 -3.26
C VAL A 41 1.03 10.74 -4.09
N GLN A 42 0.78 9.79 -4.97
CA GLN A 42 -0.46 9.74 -5.74
C GLN A 42 -1.49 8.89 -5.00
N CYS A 43 -2.69 9.43 -4.76
CA CYS A 43 -3.81 8.61 -4.32
C CYS A 43 -4.29 7.74 -5.48
N VAL A 44 -4.16 6.42 -5.35
CA VAL A 44 -4.58 5.44 -6.36
C VAL A 44 -6.03 5.05 -6.15
N ALA A 45 -6.41 4.81 -4.89
CA ALA A 45 -7.78 4.44 -4.53
C ALA A 45 -8.05 4.72 -3.05
N THR A 46 -9.32 4.94 -2.73
CA THR A 46 -9.81 5.06 -1.35
C THR A 46 -11.16 4.35 -1.22
N ALA A 47 -11.41 3.72 -0.08
CA ALA A 47 -12.69 3.12 0.27
C ALA A 47 -13.00 3.32 1.76
N VAL A 48 -14.28 3.22 2.11
CA VAL A 48 -14.78 3.31 3.48
C VAL A 48 -15.59 2.05 3.78
N GLU A 49 -15.28 1.41 4.90
CA GLU A 49 -16.01 0.24 5.40
C GLU A 49 -16.16 0.35 6.92
N GLU A 50 -17.17 -0.28 7.51
CA GLU A 50 -17.32 -0.33 8.97
C GLU A 50 -16.12 -1.01 9.64
N SER A 51 -15.56 -2.03 8.97
CA SER A 51 -14.35 -2.70 9.41
C SER A 51 -13.54 -3.22 8.22
N TRP A 52 -12.22 -3.23 8.38
CA TRP A 52 -11.29 -3.83 7.43
C TRP A 52 -10.67 -5.08 8.07
N ASN A 53 -10.58 -6.15 7.28
CA ASN A 53 -9.82 -7.35 7.61
C ASN A 53 -8.98 -7.75 6.38
N GLY A 54 -8.14 -8.78 6.51
CA GLY A 54 -7.26 -9.19 5.41
C GLY A 54 -8.00 -9.58 4.13
N GLU A 55 -9.19 -10.16 4.25
CA GLU A 55 -10.02 -10.58 3.11
C GLU A 55 -10.65 -9.38 2.40
N THR A 56 -11.28 -8.46 3.14
CA THR A 56 -11.89 -7.26 2.55
C THR A 56 -10.86 -6.33 1.93
N ILE A 57 -9.67 -6.22 2.53
CA ILE A 57 -8.52 -5.52 1.95
C ILE A 57 -8.07 -6.19 0.64
N ALA A 58 -7.90 -7.52 0.64
CA ALA A 58 -7.47 -8.25 -0.56
C ALA A 58 -8.46 -8.15 -1.71
N GLU A 59 -9.77 -8.19 -1.42
CA GLU A 59 -10.82 -7.96 -2.41
C GLU A 59 -10.80 -6.55 -2.98
N PHE A 60 -10.66 -5.55 -2.11
CA PHE A 60 -10.52 -4.16 -2.54
C PHE A 60 -9.30 -3.98 -3.44
N LEU A 61 -8.13 -4.48 -3.04
CA LEU A 61 -6.91 -4.41 -3.85
C LEU A 61 -7.07 -5.10 -5.20
N ARG A 62 -7.72 -6.27 -5.27
CA ARG A 62 -8.04 -6.94 -6.55
C ARG A 62 -8.85 -6.03 -7.47
N LYS A 63 -9.85 -5.31 -6.94
CA LYS A 63 -10.64 -4.35 -7.73
C LYS A 63 -9.78 -3.16 -8.20
N VAL A 64 -8.89 -2.65 -7.35
CA VAL A 64 -7.97 -1.56 -7.71
C VAL A 64 -7.03 -2.00 -8.83
N PHE A 65 -6.37 -3.15 -8.66
CA PHE A 65 -5.49 -3.79 -9.64
C PHE A 65 -6.13 -3.94 -11.02
N ALA A 66 -7.36 -4.48 -11.05
CA ALA A 66 -8.12 -4.62 -12.30
C ALA A 66 -8.39 -3.27 -12.99
N LYS A 67 -8.63 -2.19 -12.23
CA LYS A 67 -8.88 -0.85 -12.78
C LYS A 67 -7.63 -0.16 -13.28
N VAL A 68 -6.51 -0.27 -12.56
CA VAL A 68 -5.26 0.41 -12.92
C VAL A 68 -4.42 -0.38 -13.92
N GLY A 69 -4.83 -1.61 -14.28
CA GLY A 69 -4.07 -2.49 -15.18
C GLY A 69 -2.82 -3.08 -14.54
N PHE A 70 -2.74 -3.10 -13.21
CA PHE A 70 -1.62 -3.68 -12.46
C PHE A 70 -2.04 -5.06 -11.95
N PHE A 71 -1.54 -6.13 -12.56
CA PHE A 71 -1.69 -7.47 -12.02
C PHE A 71 -0.41 -7.83 -11.28
N PRO A 72 -0.42 -7.96 -9.93
CA PRO A 72 0.74 -8.50 -9.25
C PRO A 72 0.99 -9.90 -9.79
N LEU A 73 2.20 -10.16 -10.25
CA LEU A 73 2.67 -11.51 -10.55
C LEU A 73 2.73 -12.28 -9.24
N LEU A 74 1.58 -12.77 -8.76
CA LEU A 74 1.51 -13.75 -7.69
C LEU A 74 2.02 -15.07 -8.26
N SER A 75 3.34 -15.21 -8.36
CA SER A 75 3.94 -16.54 -8.32
C SER A 75 3.73 -17.06 -6.91
N SER A 76 2.72 -17.91 -6.72
CA SER A 76 2.58 -18.76 -5.55
C SER A 76 3.83 -19.65 -5.43
N LYS A 77 4.90 -19.12 -4.85
CA LYS A 77 5.96 -19.93 -4.27
C LYS A 77 5.98 -19.58 -2.80
N THR A 78 5.57 -20.58 -2.03
CA THR A 78 5.72 -20.81 -0.60
C THR A 78 6.53 -19.74 0.13
N ALA A 79 5.89 -19.03 1.05
CA ALA A 79 6.58 -18.18 2.00
C ALA A 79 7.58 -19.02 2.81
N GLU A 80 8.88 -18.82 2.58
CA GLU A 80 9.91 -19.19 3.54
C GLU A 80 9.90 -18.19 4.70
N PRO A 81 10.10 -18.64 5.96
CA PRO A 81 10.03 -17.77 7.11
C PRO A 81 11.25 -16.83 7.13
N ILE A 82 11.00 -15.53 6.94
CA ILE A 82 11.99 -14.47 7.21
C ILE A 82 12.10 -14.32 8.74
N LEU A 83 12.91 -15.18 9.35
CA LEU A 83 13.43 -14.96 10.70
C LEU A 83 14.92 -15.27 10.74
N LYS A 84 15.75 -14.26 10.45
CA LYS A 84 16.95 -13.98 11.25
C LYS A 84 17.13 -12.47 11.29
N ARG A 85 16.91 -11.87 12.47
CA ARG A 85 17.44 -10.55 12.81
C ARG A 85 18.97 -10.64 12.82
N PRO A 86 19.71 -9.82 12.06
CA PRO A 86 20.99 -9.34 12.50
C PRO A 86 20.77 -8.07 13.32
N SER A 87 21.36 -8.05 14.49
CA SER A 87 21.54 -6.87 15.33
C SER A 87 22.31 -5.75 14.62
N ALA A 88 21.99 -4.52 15.03
CA ALA A 88 22.73 -3.26 14.85
C ALA A 88 22.53 -2.47 13.55
N CYS A 89 21.81 -1.34 13.66
CA CYS A 89 22.37 0.01 13.71
C CYS A 89 21.55 0.85 14.69
#